data_AF-A0A7C6GWB7-F1
#
_entry.id   AF-A0A7C6GWB7-F1
#
_cell.length_a   1.000
_cell.length_b   1.000
_cell.length_c   1.000
_cell.angle_alpha   90.00
_cell.angle_beta   90.00
_cell.angle_gamma   90.00
#
_symmetry.space_group_name_H-M   'P 1'
#
loop_
_entity.id
_entity.type
_entity.pdbx_description
1 polymer ?
#
loop_
_entity_poly.entity_id
_entity_poly.type
_entity_poly.pdbx_seq_one_letter_code
_entity_poly.pdbx_strand_id
1 'polypeptide(L)' 'MLGSVTPPTVPPFAGECHYLGTFPKDGELYDYYEVTLDGKTTFVYVKAGEGEGDDGSTGTC' A
#
# COMPACT_ATOMS: atom_id res chain seq x y z
N MET A 1 -32.47 27.27 -15.50
CA MET A 1 -31.01 27.06 -15.59
C MET A 1 -30.65 25.96 -14.61
N LEU A 2 -30.39 24.73 -15.07
CA LEU A 2 -29.95 23.65 -14.19
C LEU A 2 -28.43 23.78 -14.04
N GLY A 3 -27.98 24.08 -12.82
CA GLY A 3 -26.56 24.11 -12.48
C GLY A 3 -26.02 22.69 -12.45
N SER A 4 -25.11 22.39 -13.38
CA SER A 4 -24.36 21.15 -13.40
C SER A 4 -23.43 21.11 -12.19
N VAL A 5 -23.78 20.33 -11.17
CA VAL A 5 -22.85 19.97 -10.09
C VAL A 5 -21.83 19.00 -10.69
N THR A 6 -20.65 19.52 -11.08
CA THR A 6 -19.50 18.66 -11.38
C THR A 6 -19.15 17.89 -10.10
N PRO A 7 -19.06 16.54 -10.14
CA PRO A 7 -18.53 15.80 -9.01
C PRO A 7 -17.13 16.34 -8.68
N PRO A 8 -16.70 16.36 -7.40
CA PRO A 8 -15.34 16.76 -7.08
C PRO A 8 -14.40 15.80 -7.80
N THR A 9 -13.80 16.27 -8.89
CA THR A 9 -12.71 15.59 -9.58
C THR A 9 -11.59 15.52 -8.57
N VAL A 10 -11.45 14.38 -7.89
CA VAL A 10 -10.22 14.06 -7.18
C VAL A 10 -9.12 14.24 -8.22
N PRO A 11 -8.16 15.17 -8.03
CA PRO A 11 -7.08 15.33 -8.99
C PRO A 11 -6.44 13.96 -9.17
N PRO A 12 -6.06 13.57 -10.39
CA PRO A 12 -5.35 12.32 -10.58
C PRO A 12 -4.17 12.33 -9.63
N PHE A 13 -4.12 11.33 -8.74
CA PHE A 13 -3.03 11.21 -7.79
C PHE A 13 -1.74 11.08 -8.60
N ALA A 14 -1.00 12.19 -8.75
CA ALA A 14 0.23 12.27 -9.53
C ALA A 14 1.41 11.71 -8.73
N GLY A 15 1.18 10.53 -8.14
CA GLY A 15 2.15 9.80 -7.35
C GLY A 15 2.65 8.60 -8.13
N GLU A 16 3.97 8.47 -8.24
CA GLU A 16 4.59 7.22 -8.70
C GLU A 16 4.98 6.39 -7.47
N CYS A 17 4.69 5.09 -7.53
CA CYS A 17 5.10 4.13 -6.51
C CYS A 17 5.96 3.06 -7.18
N HIS A 18 7.19 2.89 -6.70
CA HIS A 18 8.12 1.87 -7.12
C HIS A 18 8.38 0.88 -6.01
N TYR A 19 8.13 -0.39 -6.31
CA TYR A 19 8.49 -1.47 -5.41
C TYR A 19 9.99 -1.75 -5.53
N LEU A 20 10.69 -1.70 -4.39
CA LEU A 20 12.13 -1.90 -4.32
C LEU A 20 12.50 -3.36 -4.00
N GLY A 21 11.62 -4.08 -3.31
CA GLY A 21 11.86 -5.46 -2.89
C GLY A 21 11.49 -5.73 -1.43
N THR A 22 11.49 -7.01 -1.07
CA THR A 22 11.31 -7.47 0.31
C THR A 22 12.69 -7.66 0.94
N PHE A 23 12.94 -7.04 2.09
CA PHE A 23 14.17 -7.21 2.85
C PHE A 23 13.88 -7.61 4.29
N PRO A 24 14.69 -8.51 4.89
CA PRO A 24 14.56 -8.87 6.30
C PRO A 24 15.08 -7.73 7.19
N LYS A 25 14.31 -7.37 8.20
CA LYS A 25 14.63 -6.37 9.22
C LYS A 25 14.18 -6.86 10.59
N ASP A 26 15.08 -6.86 11.56
CA ASP A 26 14.82 -7.30 12.95
C ASP A 26 14.20 -8.72 13.08
N GLY A 27 14.48 -9.60 12.11
CA GLY A 27 13.96 -10.96 12.07
C GLY A 27 12.62 -11.12 11.34
N GLU A 28 12.05 -10.04 10.82
CA GLU A 28 10.79 -10.04 10.08
C GLU A 28 11.00 -9.53 8.64
N LEU A 29 10.18 -9.96 7.69
CA LEU A 29 10.25 -9.49 6.30
C LEU A 29 9.45 -8.20 6.13
N TYR A 30 10.02 -7.23 5.42
CA TYR A 30 9.38 -5.96 5.10
C TYR A 30 9.46 -5.70 3.60
N ASP A 31 8.35 -5.26 3.02
CA ASP A 31 8.27 -4.78 1.65
C ASP A 31 8.59 -3.30 1.59
N TYR A 32 9.54 -2.93 0.73
CA TYR A 32 10.02 -1.56 0.58
C TYR A 32 9.45 -0.94 -0.67
N TYR A 33 8.89 0.26 -0.50
CA TYR A 33 8.29 1.07 -1.55
C TYR A 33 8.92 2.46 -1.55
N GLU A 34 9.27 2.92 -2.74
CA GLU A 34 9.61 4.31 -3.02
C GLU A 34 8.37 4.99 -3.58
N VAL A 35 7.86 6.00 -2.89
CA VAL A 35 6.67 6.74 -3.29
C VAL A 35 7.06 8.18 -3.55
N THR A 36 6.92 8.62 -4.80
CA THR A 36 7.17 10.00 -5.21
C THR A 36 5.85 10.74 -5.35
N LEU A 37 5.64 11.79 -4.55
CA LEU A 37 4.43 12.62 -4.52
C LEU A 37 4.82 14.09 -4.69
N ASP A 38 4.26 14.79 -5.67
CA ASP A 38 4.55 16.22 -5.91
C ASP A 38 6.06 16.53 -5.97
N GLY A 39 6.85 15.62 -6.58
CA GLY A 39 8.31 15.73 -6.65
C GLY A 39 9.06 15.47 -5.34
N LYS A 40 8.37 15.02 -4.28
CA LYS A 40 8.95 14.56 -3.02
C LYS A 40 8.92 13.04 -2.96
N THR A 41 10.10 12.44 -2.93
CA THR A 41 10.26 11.00 -2.74
C THR A 41 10.28 10.65 -1.25
N THR A 42 9.46 9.67 -0.86
CA THR A 42 9.36 9.12 0.49
C THR A 42 9.50 7.61 0.42
N PHE A 43 10.21 7.02 1.38
CA PHE A 43 10.36 5.57 1.48
C PHE A 43 9.39 5.03 2.53
N VAL A 44 8.55 4.10 2.11
CA VAL A 44 7.59 3.40 2.96
C VAL A 44 8.04 1.95 3.06
N TYR A 45 8.10 1.42 4.28
CA TYR A 45 8.29 0.00 4.53
C TYR A 45 7.04 -0.54 5.19
N VAL A 46 6.48 -1.58 4.60
CA VAL A 46 5.31 -2.28 5.11
C VAL A 46 5.79 -3.63 5.58
N LYS A 47 5.40 -4.05 6.79
CA LYS A 47 5.68 -5.42 7.24
C LYS A 47 5.03 -6.36 6.21
N ALA A 48 5.85 -7.18 5.56
CA ALA A 48 5.35 -8.17 4.63
C ALA A 48 4.46 -9.08 5.48
N GLY A 49 3.15 -9.03 5.24
CA GLY A 49 2.22 -9.88 5.97
C GLY A 49 2.64 -11.32 5.73
N GLU A 50 3.01 -12.04 6.79
CA GLU A 50 2.90 -13.49 6.78
C GLU A 50 1.48 -13.77 6.28
N GLY A 51 1.41 -14.37 5.09
CA GLY A 51 0.16 -14.59 4.38
C GLY A 51 -0.88 -15.11 5.35
N GLU A 52 -2.06 -14.50 5.28
CA GLU A 52 -3.32 -15.08 5.71
C GLU A 52 -3.19 -16.06 6.88
N GLY A 53 -3.52 -15.59 8.08
CA GLY A 53 -4.31 -16.43 8.96
C GLY A 53 -5.63 -16.78 8.25
N ASP A 54 -5.56 -17.64 7.23
CA ASP A 54 -6.69 -18.45 6.84
C ASP A 54 -6.85 -19.47 7.96
N ASP A 55 -8.04 -19.41 8.52
CA ASP A 55 -8.60 -20.16 9.61
C ASP A 55 -8.43 -21.67 9.41
N GLY A 56 -7.24 -22.20 9.69
CA GLY A 56 -6.97 -23.63 9.75
C GLY A 56 -7.34 -24.27 11.09
N SER A 57 -8.04 -23.55 11.97
CA SER A 57 -8.59 -24.11 13.20
C SER A 57 -9.93 -24.81 12.91
N THR A 58 -9.93 -25.80 12.01
CA THR A 58 -10.94 -26.85 12.07
C THR A 58 -10.61 -27.73 13.26
N GLY A 59 -10.89 -27.21 14.45
CA GLY A 59 -11.00 -28.00 15.66
C GLY A 59 -12.14 -29.00 15.47
N THR A 60 -11.78 -30.23 15.12
CA THR A 60 -12.54 -31.44 15.44
C THR A 60 -11.57 -32.61 15.44
N CYS A 61 -11.19 -33.08 16.63
CA CYS A 61 -10.82 -34.46 16.88
C CYS A 61 -11.58 -34.94 18.12
#